data_AF-A0AA88J3K3-F1
#
_entry.id   AF-A0AA88J3K3-F1
#
_cell.length_a   1.000
_cell.length_b   1.000
_cell.length_c   1.000
_cell.angle_alpha   90.00
_cell.angle_beta   90.00
_cell.angle_gamma   90.00
#
_symmetry.space_group_name_H-M   'P 1'
#
loop_
_entity.id
_entity.type
_entity.pdbx_description
1 polymer ?
#
loop_
_entity_poly.entity_id
_entity_poly.type
_entity_poly.pdbx_seq_one_letter_code
_entity_poly.pdbx_strand_id
1 'polypeptide(L)'
;MVAAAKAIGKEVTRLLEISSEALTEMTEKSVMKFKEVTERWQYVSVAGSPKLGVYETDFGWGRPKKSESVHVMDSTTFSLAESRDERGGIEVSLALNKDRMSRFSTILEESLLKFV
;
A
#
# COMPACT_ATOMS: atom_id res chain seq x y z
N MET A 1 32.56 30.93 15.95
CA MET A 1 31.19 30.41 15.71
C MET A 1 30.92 30.07 14.25
N VAL A 2 31.27 30.93 13.27
CA VAL A 2 31.01 30.69 11.84
C VAL A 2 31.63 29.39 11.28
N ALA A 3 32.86 29.05 11.67
CA ALA A 3 33.52 27.82 11.22
C ALA A 3 32.82 26.53 11.69
N ALA A 4 32.37 26.50 12.96
CA ALA A 4 31.66 25.35 13.53
C ALA A 4 30.28 25.17 12.89
N ALA A 5 29.52 26.26 12.69
CA ALA A 5 28.23 26.22 11.99
C ALA A 5 28.37 25.71 10.54
N LYS A 6 29.43 26.13 9.83
CA LYS A 6 29.71 25.67 8.46
C LYS A 6 30.08 24.18 8.41
N ALA A 7 30.84 23.69 9.40
CA ALA A 7 31.18 22.27 9.51
C ALA A 7 29.92 21.41 9.74
N ILE A 8 29.02 21.85 10.62
CA ILE A 8 27.75 21.15 10.90
C ILE A 8 26.86 21.12 9.65
N GLY A 9 26.69 22.26 8.97
CA GLY A 9 25.87 22.32 7.75
C GLY A 9 26.37 21.38 6.66
N LYS A 10 27.70 21.30 6.47
CA LYS A 10 28.30 20.39 5.49
C LYS A 10 28.01 18.92 5.81
N GLU A 11 28.07 18.54 7.08
CA GLU A 11 27.82 17.15 7.50
C GLU A 11 26.34 16.78 7.34
N VAL A 12 25.41 17.69 7.67
CA VAL A 12 23.96 17.48 7.45
C VAL A 12 23.66 17.27 5.97
N THR A 13 24.19 18.10 5.07
CA THR A 13 23.99 17.92 3.62
C THR A 13 24.53 16.59 3.13
N ARG A 14 25.73 16.20 3.56
CA ARG A 14 26.35 14.92 3.19
C ARG A 14 25.51 13.72 3.63
N LEU A 15 24.97 13.76 4.84
CA LEU A 15 24.11 12.69 5.36
C LEU A 15 22.80 12.58 4.56
N LEU A 16 22.22 13.71 4.16
CA LEU A 16 21.04 13.72 3.30
C LEU A 16 21.33 13.09 1.92
N GLU A 17 22.47 13.42 1.31
CA GLU A 17 22.90 12.84 0.02
C GLU A 17 23.08 11.31 0.12
N ILE A 18 23.83 10.83 1.11
CA ILE A 18 24.05 9.39 1.33
C ILE A 18 22.71 8.67 1.59
N SER A 19 21.82 9.29 2.37
CA SER A 19 20.49 8.71 2.64
C SER A 19 19.64 8.61 1.38
N SER A 20 19.74 9.60 0.48
CA SER A 20 19.03 9.62 -0.80
C SER A 20 19.57 8.54 -1.75
N GLU A 21 20.89 8.39 -1.85
CA GLU A 21 21.52 7.36 -2.68
C GLU A 21 21.16 5.96 -2.18
N ALA A 22 21.28 5.71 -0.88
CA ALA A 22 20.93 4.42 -0.28
C ALA A 22 19.43 4.09 -0.45
N LEU A 23 18.55 5.08 -0.31
CA LEU A 23 17.11 4.92 -0.55
C LEU A 23 16.83 4.60 -2.02
N THR A 24 17.54 5.24 -2.94
CA THR A 24 17.42 5.00 -4.38
C THR A 24 17.86 3.59 -4.72
N GLU A 25 19.03 3.15 -4.26
CA GLU A 25 19.53 1.79 -4.48
C GLU A 25 18.57 0.73 -3.91
N MET A 26 18.06 0.94 -2.69
CA MET A 26 17.08 0.04 -2.08
C MET A 26 15.80 -0.04 -2.90
N THR A 27 15.34 1.10 -3.44
CA THR A 27 14.15 1.17 -4.28
C THR A 27 14.38 0.42 -5.59
N GLU A 28 15.48 0.68 -6.29
CA GLU A 28 15.84 0.00 -7.54
C GLU A 28 15.94 -1.52 -7.35
N LYS A 29 16.62 -1.97 -6.30
CA LYS A 29 16.72 -3.38 -5.96
C LYS A 29 15.36 -4.02 -5.70
N SER A 30 14.47 -3.31 -5.02
CA SER A 30 13.10 -3.78 -4.75
C SER A 30 12.29 -3.89 -6.04
N VAL A 31 12.40 -2.91 -6.94
CA VAL A 31 11.76 -2.93 -8.27
C VAL A 31 12.29 -4.08 -9.11
N MET A 32 13.60 -4.31 -9.15
CA MET A 32 14.20 -5.41 -9.92
C MET A 32 13.75 -6.78 -9.40
N LYS A 33 13.70 -6.96 -8.07
CA LYS A 33 13.18 -8.19 -7.46
C LYS A 33 11.69 -8.39 -7.73
N PHE A 34 10.90 -7.33 -7.64
CA PHE A 34 9.49 -7.39 -7.99
C PHE A 34 9.31 -7.81 -9.44
N LYS A 35 10.05 -7.18 -10.37
CA LYS A 35 10.05 -7.54 -11.79
C LYS A 35 10.36 -9.02 -12.01
N GLU A 36 11.43 -9.55 -11.41
CA GLU A 36 11.78 -10.98 -11.51
C GLU A 36 10.64 -11.90 -11.06
N VAL A 37 9.96 -11.57 -9.95
CA VAL A 37 8.81 -12.34 -9.46
C VAL A 37 7.65 -12.26 -10.46
N THR A 38 7.33 -11.07 -10.95
CA THR A 38 6.20 -10.85 -11.86
C THR A 38 6.39 -11.47 -13.24
N GLU A 39 7.62 -11.62 -13.72
CA GLU A 39 7.93 -12.23 -15.03
C GLU A 39 7.95 -13.76 -14.97
N ARG A 40 8.29 -14.34 -13.81
CA ARG A 40 8.44 -15.79 -13.65
C ARG A 40 7.21 -16.49 -13.09
N TRP A 41 6.39 -15.80 -12.33
CA TRP A 41 5.29 -16.39 -11.57
C TRP A 41 4.00 -15.61 -11.72
N GLN A 42 2.87 -16.32 -11.69
CA GLN A 42 1.59 -15.68 -11.39
C GLN A 42 1.62 -15.25 -9.92
N TYR A 43 1.29 -14.00 -9.66
CA TYR A 43 1.32 -13.44 -8.33
C TYR A 43 0.03 -12.71 -8.02
N VAL A 44 -0.26 -12.64 -6.73
CA VAL A 44 -1.24 -11.74 -6.15
C VAL A 44 -0.50 -10.99 -5.05
N SER A 45 -0.69 -9.68 -5.00
CA SER A 45 -0.09 -8.82 -3.98
C SER A 45 -1.16 -8.15 -3.12
N VAL A 46 -0.79 -7.81 -1.88
CA VAL A 46 -1.67 -7.16 -0.93
C VAL A 46 -1.01 -5.88 -0.44
N ALA A 47 -1.70 -4.76 -0.67
CA ALA A 47 -1.37 -3.46 -0.14
C ALA A 47 -2.15 -3.19 1.17
N GLY A 48 -1.58 -2.37 2.04
CA GLY A 48 -2.23 -1.99 3.30
C GLY A 48 -2.25 -3.09 4.36
N SER A 49 -2.90 -2.78 5.46
CA SER A 49 -3.07 -3.68 6.61
C SER A 49 -4.23 -3.18 7.47
N PRO A 50 -5.11 -4.06 7.98
CA PRO A 50 -6.16 -3.67 8.92
C PRO A 50 -5.64 -3.09 10.24
N LYS A 51 -4.33 -3.10 10.48
CA LYS A 51 -3.69 -2.49 11.66
C LYS A 51 -3.27 -1.04 11.43
N LEU A 52 -3.48 -0.48 10.24
CA LEU A 52 -3.08 0.90 9.94
C LEU A 52 -4.06 1.93 10.51
N GLY A 53 -5.31 1.56 10.82
CA GLY A 53 -6.26 2.48 11.44
C GLY A 53 -6.61 3.67 10.55
N VAL A 54 -6.74 3.45 9.24
CA VAL A 54 -7.04 4.51 8.27
C VAL A 54 -8.33 5.27 8.62
N TYR A 55 -9.34 4.59 9.14
CA TYR A 55 -10.60 5.18 9.60
C TYR A 55 -10.52 5.80 11.00
N GLU A 56 -9.41 5.67 11.72
CA GLU A 56 -9.17 6.36 13.00
C GLU A 56 -8.61 7.77 12.79
N THR A 57 -8.17 8.10 11.58
CA THR A 57 -7.65 9.43 11.24
C THR A 57 -8.75 10.48 11.36
N ASP A 58 -8.52 11.58 12.08
CA ASP A 58 -9.45 12.71 12.16
C ASP A 58 -8.69 14.04 12.04
N PHE A 59 -9.02 14.80 11.00
CA PHE A 59 -8.43 16.13 10.74
C PHE A 59 -9.23 17.29 11.33
N GLY A 60 -10.31 17.01 12.08
CA GLY A 60 -11.22 18.00 12.67
C GLY A 60 -12.63 18.01 12.05
N TRP A 61 -12.88 17.16 11.05
CA TRP A 61 -14.19 17.00 10.39
C TRP A 61 -14.84 15.65 10.69
N GLY A 62 -14.25 14.87 11.60
CA GLY A 62 -14.62 13.49 11.87
C GLY A 62 -13.86 12.50 10.98
N ARG A 63 -14.06 11.22 11.30
CA ARG A 63 -13.44 10.10 10.60
C ARG A 63 -13.79 10.02 9.10
N PRO A 64 -12.90 9.47 8.25
CA PRO A 64 -13.18 9.23 6.83
C PRO A 64 -14.49 8.45 6.61
N LYS A 65 -15.19 8.81 5.55
CA LYS A 65 -16.35 8.05 5.06
C LYS A 65 -15.94 6.81 4.26
N LYS A 66 -14.83 6.91 3.50
CA LYS A 66 -14.25 5.83 2.70
C LYS A 66 -12.74 6.05 2.58
N SER A 67 -11.99 4.96 2.55
CA SER A 67 -10.56 4.95 2.21
C SER A 67 -10.35 4.02 1.01
N GLU A 68 -9.56 4.47 0.03
CA GLU A 68 -9.24 3.69 -1.17
C GLU A 68 -7.76 3.81 -1.52
N SER A 69 -7.14 2.68 -1.86
CA SER A 69 -5.77 2.63 -2.33
C SER A 69 -5.74 2.77 -3.85
N VAL A 70 -5.57 4.01 -4.33
CA VAL A 70 -5.61 4.30 -5.78
C VAL A 70 -4.49 3.65 -6.59
N HIS A 71 -3.39 3.26 -5.96
CA HIS A 71 -2.28 2.59 -6.63
C HIS A 71 -2.58 1.13 -7.01
N VAL A 72 -3.69 0.57 -6.51
CA VAL A 72 -4.19 -0.78 -6.83
C VAL A 72 -4.92 -0.74 -8.18
N MET A 73 -4.21 -0.38 -9.24
CA MET A 73 -4.77 -0.32 -10.61
C MET A 73 -4.45 -1.58 -11.42
N ASP A 74 -3.48 -2.38 -10.98
CA ASP A 74 -3.23 -3.67 -11.60
C ASP A 74 -4.22 -4.73 -11.11
N SER A 75 -4.53 -5.68 -11.98
CA SER A 75 -5.53 -6.69 -11.71
C SER A 75 -5.08 -7.82 -10.76
N THR A 76 -3.90 -7.67 -10.18
CA THR A 76 -3.19 -8.65 -9.36
C THR A 76 -2.98 -8.15 -7.93
N THR A 77 -3.41 -6.94 -7.62
CA THR A 77 -3.23 -6.31 -6.31
C THR A 77 -4.58 -6.12 -5.65
N PHE A 78 -4.61 -6.36 -4.34
CA PHE A 78 -5.74 -6.10 -3.46
C PHE A 78 -5.26 -5.14 -2.37
N SER A 79 -6.14 -4.33 -1.79
CA SER A 79 -5.83 -3.62 -0.56
C SER A 79 -6.68 -4.11 0.60
N LEU A 80 -6.07 -4.15 1.78
CA LEU A 80 -6.73 -4.44 3.05
C LEU A 80 -6.74 -3.21 3.96
N ALA A 81 -7.89 -2.96 4.57
CA ALA A 81 -8.08 -1.99 5.64
C ALA A 81 -9.01 -2.58 6.69
N GLU A 82 -9.04 -1.99 7.89
CA GLU A 82 -10.07 -2.29 8.86
C GLU A 82 -11.45 -1.84 8.34
N SER A 83 -12.50 -2.56 8.72
CA SER A 83 -13.86 -2.12 8.43
C SER A 83 -14.18 -0.87 9.23
N ARG A 84 -14.76 0.11 8.54
CA ARG A 84 -15.21 1.36 9.17
C ARG A 84 -16.29 1.14 10.21
N ASP A 85 -17.24 0.26 9.93
CA ASP A 85 -18.51 0.15 10.67
C ASP A 85 -18.67 -1.18 11.44
N GLU A 86 -17.89 -2.21 11.10
CA GLU A 86 -17.96 -3.52 11.73
C GLU A 86 -16.70 -3.83 12.53
N ARG A 87 -16.84 -4.00 13.85
CA ARG A 87 -15.70 -4.32 14.72
C ARG A 87 -15.11 -5.68 14.36
N GLY A 88 -13.85 -5.70 13.97
CA GLY A 88 -13.15 -6.91 13.53
C GLY A 88 -13.41 -7.28 12.07
N GLY A 89 -14.27 -6.52 11.37
CA GLY A 89 -14.44 -6.65 9.92
C GLY A 89 -13.22 -6.14 9.17
N ILE A 90 -13.06 -6.63 7.93
CA ILE A 90 -11.96 -6.25 7.03
C ILE A 90 -12.57 -5.75 5.73
N GLU A 91 -12.15 -4.56 5.30
CA GLU A 91 -12.43 -4.07 3.96
C GLU A 91 -11.37 -4.58 2.98
N VAL A 92 -11.81 -5.32 1.97
CA VAL A 92 -10.99 -5.77 0.85
C VAL A 92 -11.37 -4.94 -0.37
N SER A 93 -10.42 -4.23 -0.97
CA SER A 93 -10.65 -3.46 -2.20
C SER A 93 -9.77 -3.97 -3.34
N LEU A 94 -10.31 -3.97 -4.55
CA LEU A 94 -9.61 -4.33 -5.79
C LEU A 94 -10.23 -3.58 -6.96
N ALA A 95 -9.47 -3.40 -8.03
CA ALA A 95 -9.96 -2.83 -9.28
C ALA A 95 -9.75 -3.82 -10.43
N LEU A 96 -10.84 -4.18 -11.12
CA LEU A 96 -10.82 -5.06 -12.29
C LEU A 96 -11.63 -4.40 -13.41
N ASN A 97 -11.37 -4.83 -14.66
CA ASN A 97 -12.28 -4.50 -15.74
C ASN A 97 -13.67 -5.12 -15.49
N LYS A 98 -14.69 -4.57 -16.15
CA LYS A 98 -16.10 -4.93 -15.93
C LYS A 98 -16.38 -6.42 -16.01
N ASP A 99 -15.85 -7.09 -17.04
CA ASP A 99 -16.13 -8.52 -17.28
C ASP A 99 -15.49 -9.39 -16.19
N ARG A 100 -14.27 -9.05 -15.78
CA ARG A 100 -13.57 -9.75 -14.70
C ARG A 100 -14.20 -9.48 -13.34
N MET A 101 -14.64 -8.24 -13.08
CA MET A 101 -15.33 -7.90 -11.83
C MET A 101 -16.65 -8.66 -11.71
N SER A 102 -17.41 -8.78 -12.80
CA SER A 102 -18.66 -9.56 -12.84
C SER A 102 -18.41 -11.03 -12.45
N ARG A 103 -17.41 -11.67 -13.06
CA ARG A 103 -17.04 -13.05 -12.72
C ARG A 103 -16.51 -13.19 -11.30
N PHE A 104 -15.71 -12.23 -10.84
CA PHE A 104 -15.17 -12.21 -9.49
C PHE A 104 -16.28 -12.16 -8.45
N SER A 105 -17.28 -11.28 -8.63
CA SER A 105 -18.43 -11.17 -7.74
C SER A 105 -19.21 -12.49 -7.64
N THR A 106 -19.51 -13.14 -8.77
CA THR A 106 -20.20 -14.44 -8.77
C THR A 106 -19.41 -15.49 -7.99
N ILE A 107 -18.11 -15.62 -8.25
CA ILE A 107 -17.24 -16.60 -7.57
C ILE A 107 -17.15 -16.30 -6.06
N LEU A 108 -17.05 -15.02 -5.69
CA LEU A 108 -16.98 -14.61 -4.30
C LEU A 108 -18.26 -14.97 -3.55
N GLU A 109 -19.42 -14.64 -4.11
CA GLU A 109 -20.74 -14.96 -3.54
C GLU A 109 -20.91 -16.47 -3.35
N GLU A 110 -20.65 -17.27 -4.38
CA GLU A 110 -20.70 -18.74 -4.30
C GLU A 110 -19.72 -19.32 -3.28
N SER A 111 -18.54 -18.70 -3.12
CA SER A 111 -17.53 -19.17 -2.18
C SER A 111 -17.91 -18.86 -0.74
N LEU A 112 -18.47 -17.67 -0.47
CA LEU A 112 -18.91 -17.27 0.87
C LEU A 112 -20.05 -18.15 1.39
N LEU A 113 -20.95 -18.58 0.50
CA LEU A 113 -22.05 -19.51 0.84
C LEU A 113 -21.55 -20.88 1.30
N LYS A 114 -20.29 -21.25 1.08
CA LYS A 114 -19.71 -22.52 1.56
C LYS A 114 -19.25 -22.45 3.03
N PHE A 115 -19.19 -21.26 3.60
CA PHE A 115 -18.74 -21.02 4.98
C PHE A 115 -19.90 -20.69 5.93
N VAL A 116 -21.13 -20.73 5.43
CA VAL A 116 -22.39 -20.59 6.18
C VAL A 116 -23.10 -21.93 6.18
#